data_AF-A0A6I8PXE3-F1
#
_entry.id   AF-A0A6I8PXE3-F1
#
_cell.length_a   1.000
_cell.length_b   1.000
_cell.length_c   1.000
_cell.angle_alpha   90.00
_cell.angle_beta   90.00
_cell.angle_gamma   90.00
#
_symmetry.space_group_name_H-M   'P 1'
#
loop_
_entity.id
_entity.type
_entity.pdbx_description
1 polymer ?
#
loop_
_entity_poly.entity_id
_entity_poly.type
_entity_poly.pdbx_seq_one_letter_code
_entity_poly.pdbx_strand_id
1 'polypeptide(L)'
;MIVVAAALAGNSWALDKCSVVEAFRNSGLAGIKGYKLEDFVCLAYHASRYDTSLHRSPTEYGIFQINSYWWCDDGKTPGRKNWCRMPCTDLLDTDIEDDVRCVKRIVSDPNGLEAWEPWKEYCRGQALSSFVEECPTGSAESSSCFPFFSLCPGLLMPSLALVKLSL
;
A
#
# COMPACT_ATOMS: atom_id res chain seq x y z
N MET A 1 -43.69 7.33 -7.66
CA MET A 1 -42.78 6.17 -7.58
C MET A 1 -41.50 6.65 -6.93
N ILE A 2 -41.29 6.31 -5.65
CA ILE A 2 -40.06 6.66 -4.93
C ILE A 2 -39.01 5.64 -5.35
N VAL A 3 -37.97 6.09 -6.05
CA VAL A 3 -36.81 5.26 -6.36
C VAL A 3 -35.97 5.22 -5.09
N VAL A 4 -36.15 4.19 -4.26
CA VAL A 4 -35.26 3.95 -3.13
C VAL A 4 -33.96 3.40 -3.71
N ALA A 5 -32.95 4.26 -3.85
CA ALA A 5 -31.60 3.82 -4.16
C ALA A 5 -31.02 3.18 -2.88
N ALA A 6 -31.06 1.85 -2.81
CA ALA A 6 -30.32 1.10 -1.81
C ALA A 6 -28.83 1.15 -2.20
N ALA A 7 -28.04 1.93 -1.46
CA ALA A 7 -26.59 1.84 -1.53
C ALA A 7 -26.18 0.50 -0.91
N LEU A 8 -25.82 -0.47 -1.74
CA LEU A 8 -25.13 -1.66 -1.27
C LEU A 8 -23.75 -1.20 -0.78
N ALA A 9 -23.56 -1.15 0.54
CA ALA A 9 -22.24 -1.05 1.13
C ALA A 9 -21.51 -2.36 0.84
N GLY A 10 -20.95 -2.47 -0.36
CA GLY A 10 -19.95 -3.48 -0.65
C GLY A 10 -18.75 -3.18 0.24
N ASN A 11 -18.37 -4.15 1.05
CA ASN A 11 -17.05 -4.18 1.67
C ASN A 11 -16.02 -4.27 0.53
N SER A 12 -15.58 -3.11 0.05
CA SER A 12 -14.48 -3.02 -0.89
C SER A 12 -13.20 -3.23 -0.12
N TRP A 13 -12.42 -4.24 -0.51
CA TRP A 13 -11.04 -4.43 -0.04
C TRP A 13 -10.05 -3.53 -0.78
N ALA A 14 -10.55 -2.50 -1.48
CA ALA A 14 -9.72 -1.44 -2.04
C ALA A 14 -9.23 -0.50 -0.94
N LEU A 15 -7.90 -0.40 -0.82
CA LEU A 15 -7.23 0.55 0.05
C LEU A 15 -7.35 1.98 -0.52
N ASP A 16 -7.36 2.98 0.35
CA ASP A 16 -7.23 4.36 -0.09
C ASP A 16 -5.79 4.67 -0.56
N LYS A 17 -5.66 5.69 -1.41
CA LYS A 17 -4.37 6.11 -2.00
C LYS A 17 -3.29 6.29 -0.94
N CYS A 18 -3.60 6.94 0.18
CA CYS A 18 -2.59 7.31 1.17
C CYS A 18 -2.18 6.15 2.07
N SER A 19 -3.09 5.22 2.37
CA SER A 19 -2.74 3.94 3.00
C SER A 19 -1.74 3.15 2.14
N VAL A 20 -1.97 3.09 0.82
CA VAL A 20 -1.03 2.43 -0.11
C VAL A 20 0.32 3.15 -0.15
N VAL A 21 0.31 4.49 -0.26
CA VAL A 21 1.53 5.30 -0.25
C VAL A 21 2.34 5.09 1.03
N GLU A 22 1.68 5.07 2.19
CA GLU A 22 2.32 4.86 3.48
C GLU A 22 2.94 3.46 3.60
N ALA A 23 2.19 2.41 3.24
CA ALA A 23 2.69 1.04 3.24
C ALA A 23 3.91 0.88 2.32
N PHE A 24 3.84 1.39 1.08
CA PHE A 24 4.95 1.29 0.13
C PHE A 24 6.16 2.11 0.59
N ARG A 25 5.95 3.27 1.20
CA ARG A 25 7.02 4.09 1.79
C ARG A 25 7.73 3.34 2.92
N ASN A 26 6.98 2.80 3.87
CA ASN A 26 7.50 2.10 5.04
C ASN A 26 8.17 0.78 4.66
N SER A 27 7.76 0.18 3.55
CA SER A 27 8.38 -1.04 3.05
C SER A 27 9.78 -0.83 2.45
N GLY A 28 10.13 0.37 1.99
CA GLY A 28 11.38 0.58 1.23
C GLY A 28 11.36 0.01 -0.19
N LEU A 29 10.21 0.08 -0.88
CA LEU A 29 10.11 -0.21 -2.32
C LEU A 29 10.84 0.83 -3.18
N ALA A 30 10.82 2.09 -2.75
CA ALA A 30 11.48 3.18 -3.43
C ALA A 30 13.01 2.98 -3.47
N GLY A 31 13.61 3.32 -4.61
CA GLY A 31 15.06 3.24 -4.86
C GLY A 31 15.52 1.93 -5.50
N ILE A 32 14.70 0.88 -5.51
CA ILE A 32 15.06 -0.38 -6.18
C ILE A 32 15.19 -0.12 -7.69
N LYS A 33 16.38 -0.35 -8.24
CA LYS A 33 16.72 -0.04 -9.65
C LYS A 33 16.45 1.42 -10.06
N GLY A 34 16.43 2.35 -9.10
CA GLY A 34 16.14 3.75 -9.36
C GLY A 34 14.65 4.07 -9.57
N TYR A 35 13.75 3.10 -9.38
CA TYR A 35 12.31 3.38 -9.37
C TYR A 35 11.94 4.23 -8.16
N LYS A 36 10.99 5.14 -8.36
CA LYS A 36 10.48 6.02 -7.32
C LYS A 36 9.25 5.40 -6.67
N LEU A 37 8.80 5.99 -5.55
CA LEU A 37 7.63 5.49 -4.83
C LEU A 37 6.38 5.55 -5.72
N GLU A 38 6.22 6.65 -6.45
CA GLU A 38 5.10 6.92 -7.33
C GLU A 38 4.96 5.92 -8.49
N ASP A 39 6.06 5.26 -8.91
CA ASP A 39 6.01 4.21 -9.92
C ASP A 39 5.18 3.00 -9.44
N PHE A 40 5.40 2.57 -8.19
CA PHE A 40 4.69 1.45 -7.59
C PHE A 40 3.24 1.78 -7.28
N VAL A 41 2.98 3.01 -6.83
CA VAL A 41 1.61 3.48 -6.57
C VAL A 41 0.82 3.58 -7.88
N CYS A 42 1.41 4.12 -8.94
CA CYS A 42 0.80 4.12 -10.27
C CYS A 42 0.52 2.70 -10.79
N LEU A 43 1.48 1.79 -10.66
CA LEU A 43 1.28 0.39 -11.01
C LEU A 43 0.08 -0.21 -10.27
N ALA A 44 0.04 -0.11 -8.94
CA ALA A 44 -1.05 -0.66 -8.12
C ALA A 44 -2.43 -0.10 -8.53
N TYR A 45 -2.49 1.20 -8.85
CA TYR A 45 -3.73 1.83 -9.30
C TYR A 45 -4.20 1.29 -10.66
N HIS A 46 -3.29 1.12 -11.62
CA HIS A 46 -3.64 0.64 -12.95
C HIS A 46 -3.81 -0.89 -13.02
N ALA A 47 -3.17 -1.63 -12.12
CA ALA A 47 -3.31 -3.08 -12.00
C ALA A 47 -4.66 -3.47 -11.38
N SER A 48 -4.99 -2.91 -10.20
CA SER A 48 -6.17 -3.36 -9.43
C SER A 48 -7.08 -2.25 -8.90
N ARG A 49 -6.76 -0.97 -9.13
CA ARG A 49 -7.43 0.16 -8.44
C ARG A 49 -7.29 0.08 -6.91
N TYR A 50 -6.13 -0.40 -6.45
CA TYR A 50 -5.82 -0.65 -5.04
C TYR A 50 -6.67 -1.73 -4.36
N ASP A 51 -7.45 -2.50 -5.14
CA ASP A 51 -8.18 -3.67 -4.64
C ASP A 51 -7.19 -4.80 -4.36
N THR A 52 -7.01 -5.12 -3.07
CA THR A 52 -6.11 -6.18 -2.64
C THR A 52 -6.74 -7.57 -2.76
N SER A 53 -8.05 -7.65 -2.94
CA SER A 53 -8.78 -8.92 -3.12
C SER A 53 -8.96 -9.32 -4.59
N LEU A 54 -8.48 -8.49 -5.51
CA LEU A 54 -8.75 -8.67 -6.92
C LEU A 54 -8.02 -9.89 -7.47
N HIS A 55 -8.79 -10.94 -7.75
CA HIS A 55 -8.31 -12.09 -8.52
C HIS A 55 -8.84 -12.02 -9.95
N ARG A 56 -7.97 -11.75 -10.93
CA ARG A 56 -8.33 -11.88 -12.35
C ARG A 56 -7.94 -13.27 -12.83
N SER A 57 -8.96 -14.13 -12.89
CA SER A 57 -8.84 -15.47 -13.44
C SER A 57 -8.26 -15.44 -14.86
N PRO A 58 -7.30 -16.32 -15.20
CA PRO A 58 -6.91 -17.48 -14.40
C PRO A 58 -5.76 -17.26 -13.40
N THR A 59 -4.88 -16.29 -13.61
CA THR A 59 -3.53 -16.30 -13.02
C THR A 59 -3.10 -15.04 -12.27
N GLU A 60 -3.89 -13.96 -12.22
CA GLU A 60 -3.46 -12.71 -11.58
C GLU A 60 -4.11 -12.49 -10.21
N TYR A 61 -3.30 -12.04 -9.25
CA TYR A 61 -3.66 -11.97 -7.84
C TYR A 61 -3.25 -10.65 -7.19
N GLY A 62 -4.13 -10.12 -6.34
CA GLY A 62 -3.79 -9.05 -5.40
C GLY A 62 -3.63 -7.67 -6.00
N ILE A 63 -3.12 -6.76 -5.18
CA ILE A 63 -2.99 -5.33 -5.50
C ILE A 63 -2.07 -5.07 -6.70
N PHE A 64 -1.06 -5.91 -6.89
CA PHE A 64 -0.12 -5.79 -8.00
C PHE A 64 -0.45 -6.69 -9.19
N GLN A 65 -1.52 -7.49 -9.13
CA GLN A 65 -1.85 -8.49 -10.15
C GLN A 65 -0.62 -9.36 -10.47
N ILE A 66 -0.15 -10.10 -9.46
CA ILE A 66 1.02 -10.98 -9.54
C ILE A 66 0.62 -12.30 -10.18
N ASN A 67 1.37 -12.71 -11.20
CA ASN A 67 1.08 -13.88 -12.00
C ASN A 67 1.50 -15.21 -11.34
N SER A 68 0.56 -16.15 -11.20
CA SER A 68 0.77 -17.47 -10.57
C SER A 68 1.63 -18.45 -11.36
N TYR A 69 1.89 -18.21 -12.65
CA TYR A 69 2.82 -19.05 -13.40
C TYR A 69 4.26 -18.86 -12.91
N TRP A 70 4.63 -17.64 -12.50
CA TRP A 70 6.01 -17.31 -12.14
C TRP A 70 6.23 -17.16 -10.64
N TRP A 71 5.33 -16.48 -9.94
CA TRP A 71 5.71 -15.84 -8.67
C TRP A 71 5.17 -16.54 -7.43
N CYS A 72 3.92 -16.99 -7.45
CA CYS A 72 3.26 -17.64 -6.32
C CYS A 72 2.69 -19.02 -6.69
N ASP A 73 2.20 -19.76 -5.69
CA ASP A 73 1.58 -21.08 -5.86
C ASP A 73 0.05 -21.02 -5.67
N ASP A 74 -0.72 -21.27 -6.73
CA ASP A 74 -2.19 -21.34 -6.68
C ASP A 74 -2.73 -22.78 -6.65
N GLY A 75 -1.87 -23.80 -6.60
CA GLY A 75 -2.23 -25.21 -6.62
C GLY A 75 -2.82 -25.74 -7.93
N LYS A 76 -3.10 -24.87 -8.91
CA LYS A 76 -3.85 -25.20 -10.14
C LYS A 76 -3.08 -24.91 -11.42
N THR A 77 -2.10 -24.00 -11.40
CA THR A 77 -1.33 -23.62 -12.59
C THR A 77 -0.27 -24.67 -12.93
N PRO A 78 -0.35 -25.33 -14.11
CA PRO A 78 0.62 -26.33 -14.52
C PRO A 78 2.00 -25.72 -14.79
N GLY A 79 3.06 -26.34 -14.26
CA GLY A 79 4.45 -25.95 -14.55
C GLY A 79 4.95 -24.67 -13.86
N ARG A 80 4.16 -24.12 -12.92
CA ARG A 80 4.45 -22.90 -12.16
C ARG A 80 5.82 -22.94 -11.45
N LYS A 81 6.41 -21.75 -11.25
CA LYS A 81 7.76 -21.62 -10.66
C LYS A 81 7.76 -21.25 -9.17
N ASN A 82 6.78 -20.47 -8.73
CA ASN A 82 6.67 -20.00 -7.34
C ASN A 82 7.98 -19.37 -6.81
N TRP A 83 8.53 -18.38 -7.52
CA TRP A 83 9.81 -17.75 -7.13
C TRP A 83 9.74 -16.92 -5.85
N CYS A 84 8.56 -16.44 -5.46
CA CYS A 84 8.35 -15.78 -4.17
C CYS A 84 8.14 -16.78 -3.01
N ARG A 85 8.00 -18.08 -3.31
CA ARG A 85 7.85 -19.17 -2.32
C ARG A 85 6.68 -18.96 -1.36
N MET A 86 5.53 -18.61 -1.93
CA MET A 86 4.31 -18.28 -1.19
C MET A 86 3.08 -18.77 -1.94
N PRO A 87 1.98 -19.10 -1.26
CA PRO A 87 0.71 -19.36 -1.92
C PRO A 87 0.12 -18.06 -2.48
N CYS A 88 -0.57 -18.12 -3.63
CA CYS A 88 -1.18 -16.94 -4.24
C CYS A 88 -2.39 -16.40 -3.44
N THR A 89 -2.90 -17.18 -2.48
CA THR A 89 -3.99 -16.76 -1.60
C THR A 89 -3.56 -15.74 -0.57
N ASP A 90 -2.27 -15.70 -0.21
CA ASP A 90 -1.75 -14.72 0.75
C ASP A 90 -1.78 -13.31 0.14
N LEU A 91 -1.66 -13.20 -1.19
CA LEU A 91 -1.82 -11.95 -1.94
C LEU A 91 -3.26 -11.42 -2.00
N LEU A 92 -4.23 -12.07 -1.34
CA LEU A 92 -5.66 -11.75 -1.41
C LEU A 92 -6.22 -11.37 -0.03
N ASP A 93 -5.51 -10.51 0.68
CA ASP A 93 -5.96 -9.97 1.96
C ASP A 93 -5.62 -8.46 2.09
N THR A 94 -5.85 -7.86 3.26
CA THR A 94 -5.60 -6.43 3.48
C THR A 94 -4.15 -6.11 3.91
N ASP A 95 -3.37 -7.12 4.27
CA ASP A 95 -1.98 -6.99 4.69
C ASP A 95 -1.04 -7.16 3.49
N ILE A 96 -0.66 -6.04 2.88
CA ILE A 96 0.16 -6.03 1.66
C ILE A 96 1.66 -6.22 1.91
N GLU A 97 2.10 -6.64 3.10
CA GLU A 97 3.53 -6.83 3.38
C GLU A 97 4.16 -7.94 2.53
N ASP A 98 3.44 -9.04 2.32
CA ASP A 98 3.89 -10.18 1.52
C ASP A 98 3.82 -9.87 0.01
N ASP A 99 2.79 -9.16 -0.46
CA ASP A 99 2.70 -8.57 -1.80
C ASP A 99 3.96 -7.76 -2.12
N VAL A 100 4.29 -6.82 -1.23
CA VAL A 100 5.43 -5.93 -1.41
C VAL A 100 6.74 -6.71 -1.40
N ARG A 101 6.87 -7.71 -0.52
CA ARG A 101 8.05 -8.59 -0.49
C ARG A 101 8.23 -9.31 -1.82
N CYS A 102 7.15 -9.83 -2.40
CA CYS A 102 7.20 -10.49 -3.70
C CYS A 102 7.55 -9.49 -4.81
N VAL A 103 6.93 -8.30 -4.84
CA VAL A 103 7.26 -7.26 -5.83
C VAL A 103 8.74 -6.88 -5.79
N LYS A 104 9.34 -6.70 -4.61
CA LYS A 104 10.78 -6.44 -4.48
C LYS A 104 11.63 -7.51 -5.17
N ARG A 105 11.25 -8.79 -5.04
CA ARG A 105 11.92 -9.88 -5.74
C ARG A 105 11.73 -9.76 -7.25
N ILE A 106 10.52 -9.46 -7.72
CA ILE A 106 10.21 -9.32 -9.16
C ILE A 106 11.01 -8.16 -9.77
N VAL A 107 10.96 -6.97 -9.16
CA VAL A 107 11.63 -5.80 -9.73
C VAL A 107 13.16 -5.89 -9.67
N SER A 108 13.70 -6.80 -8.85
CA SER A 108 15.12 -7.12 -8.85
C SER A 108 15.56 -7.89 -10.11
N ASP A 109 14.65 -8.62 -10.78
CA ASP A 109 14.94 -9.30 -12.05
C ASP A 109 15.14 -8.33 -13.20
N PRO A 110 15.89 -8.69 -14.27
CA PRO A 110 16.32 -7.76 -15.33
C PRO A 110 15.22 -6.85 -15.90
N ASN A 111 13.99 -7.34 -16.02
CA ASN A 111 12.86 -6.57 -16.56
C ASN A 111 12.37 -5.46 -15.61
N GLY A 112 12.57 -5.57 -14.29
CA GLY A 112 12.06 -4.55 -13.36
C GLY A 112 10.54 -4.39 -13.42
N LEU A 113 10.06 -3.15 -13.46
CA LEU A 113 8.64 -2.83 -13.63
C LEU A 113 8.12 -3.06 -15.07
N GLU A 114 9.00 -3.25 -16.06
CA GLU A 114 8.59 -3.61 -17.43
C GLU A 114 7.91 -4.99 -17.50
N ALA A 115 7.98 -5.79 -16.43
CA ALA A 115 7.21 -7.03 -16.30
C ALA A 115 5.69 -6.81 -16.25
N TRP A 116 5.22 -5.59 -15.96
CA TRP A 116 3.80 -5.25 -15.88
C TRP A 116 3.35 -4.42 -17.08
N GLU A 117 2.40 -4.94 -17.86
CA GLU A 117 1.76 -4.19 -18.95
C GLU A 117 1.11 -2.88 -18.48
N PRO A 118 0.35 -2.84 -17.37
CA PRO A 118 -0.27 -1.60 -16.90
C PRO A 118 0.76 -0.50 -16.57
N TRP A 119 1.92 -0.86 -16.03
CA TRP A 119 2.97 0.13 -15.75
C TRP A 119 3.60 0.66 -17.05
N LYS A 120 3.85 -0.20 -18.03
CA LYS A 120 4.39 0.21 -19.34
C LYS A 120 3.46 1.15 -20.09
N GLU A 121 2.15 0.89 -20.03
CA GLU A 121 1.14 1.65 -20.77
C GLU A 121 0.84 3.00 -20.12
N TYR A 122 0.70 3.02 -18.78
CA TYR A 122 0.15 4.18 -18.08
C TYR A 122 1.14 4.94 -17.19
N CYS A 123 2.25 4.32 -16.78
CA CYS A 123 3.14 4.92 -15.79
C CYS A 123 4.49 5.32 -16.39
N ARG A 124 5.03 4.51 -17.30
CA ARG A 124 6.37 4.70 -17.85
C ARG A 124 6.50 6.05 -18.57
N GLY A 125 7.47 6.84 -18.12
CA GLY A 125 7.78 8.15 -18.72
C GLY A 125 6.75 9.25 -18.44
N GLN A 126 5.77 9.00 -17.57
CA GLN A 126 4.77 9.98 -17.18
C GLN A 126 5.19 10.78 -15.94
N ALA A 127 4.56 11.93 -15.73
CA ALA A 127 4.66 12.65 -14.47
C ALA A 127 3.71 12.01 -13.44
N LEU A 128 4.27 11.35 -12.43
CA LEU A 128 3.50 10.53 -11.48
C LEU A 128 3.32 11.18 -10.10
N SER A 129 3.63 12.47 -9.93
CA SER A 129 3.60 13.13 -8.63
C SER A 129 2.21 13.10 -7.97
N SER A 130 1.13 13.17 -8.77
CA SER A 130 -0.25 13.10 -8.30
C SER A 130 -0.60 11.81 -7.54
N PHE A 131 0.13 10.72 -7.78
CA PHE A 131 -0.06 9.46 -7.07
C PHE A 131 0.40 9.52 -5.61
N VAL A 132 1.31 10.42 -5.26
CA VAL A 132 1.88 10.55 -3.91
C VAL A 132 1.59 11.90 -3.24
N GLU A 133 1.15 12.90 -4.02
CA GLU A 133 0.72 14.20 -3.51
C GLU A 133 -0.47 14.07 -2.56
N GLU A 134 -0.58 15.03 -1.64
CA GLU A 134 -1.67 15.15 -0.63
C GLU A 134 -1.74 14.00 0.39
N CYS A 135 -0.77 13.08 0.39
CA CYS A 135 -0.65 12.08 1.44
C CYS A 135 0.28 12.54 2.56
N PRO A 136 -0.12 12.42 3.84
CA PRO A 136 0.74 12.76 4.97
C PRO A 136 2.09 12.04 4.85
N THR A 137 3.17 12.80 4.97
CA THR A 137 4.50 12.26 5.24
C THR A 137 4.63 12.30 6.76
N GLY A 138 4.56 11.15 7.41
CA GLY A 138 4.37 11.08 8.86
C GLY A 138 5.32 11.98 9.66
N SER A 139 4.78 13.08 10.17
CA SER A 139 4.90 13.43 11.57
C SER A 139 3.50 13.40 12.17
N ALA A 140 3.08 12.22 12.64
CA ALA A 140 2.27 12.18 13.85
C ALA A 140 3.18 12.60 15.03
N GLU A 141 3.68 13.83 14.98
CA GLU A 141 4.05 14.61 16.14
C GLU A 141 3.00 15.71 16.19
N SER A 142 2.11 15.58 17.16
CA SER A 142 1.32 16.69 17.67
C SER A 142 2.27 17.81 18.12
N SER A 143 2.65 18.72 17.22
CA SER A 143 3.36 19.95 17.56
C SER A 143 3.31 20.95 16.41
N SER A 144 2.15 21.55 16.21
CA SER A 144 2.12 22.98 15.87
C SER A 144 0.90 23.61 16.52
N CYS A 145 1.07 24.00 17.79
CA CYS A 145 0.51 25.27 18.23
C CYS A 145 1.02 26.32 17.23
N PHE A 146 0.18 26.75 16.29
CA PHE A 146 0.53 27.78 15.31
C PHE A 146 0.94 29.08 16.05
N PRO A 147 1.83 29.91 15.48
CA PRO A 147 2.40 31.06 16.18
C PRO A 147 1.43 32.24 16.35
N PHE A 148 0.12 32.10 16.08
CA PHE A 148 -0.80 33.24 16.10
C PHE A 148 -2.12 33.08 16.86
N PHE A 149 -2.44 31.93 17.44
CA PHE A 149 -3.57 31.87 18.38
C PHE A 149 -3.20 31.07 19.63
N SER A 150 -2.98 31.82 20.70
CA SER A 150 -2.95 31.39 22.09
C SER A 150 -4.18 30.52 22.37
N LEU A 151 -3.97 29.22 22.66
CA LEU A 151 -4.77 28.35 23.54
C LEU A 151 -4.45 26.87 23.25
N CYS A 152 -3.43 26.31 23.93
CA CYS A 152 -3.43 24.87 24.21
C CYS A 152 -4.43 24.64 25.36
N PRO A 153 -5.48 23.81 25.20
CA PRO A 153 -6.32 23.41 26.32
C PRO A 153 -5.49 22.66 27.35
N GLY A 154 -5.70 23.00 28.61
CA GLY A 154 -4.91 22.57 29.75
C GLY A 154 -4.65 21.07 29.80
N LEU A 155 -3.37 20.74 29.82
CA LEU A 155 -2.84 19.49 30.34
C LEU A 155 -3.20 19.43 31.84
N LEU A 156 -4.39 18.93 32.17
CA LEU A 156 -4.71 18.57 33.55
C LEU A 156 -4.04 17.23 33.84
N MET A 157 -2.75 17.27 34.16
CA MET A 157 -2.09 16.12 34.78
C MET A 157 -2.57 16.00 36.24
N PRO A 158 -3.00 14.82 36.71
CA PRO A 158 -3.21 14.59 38.13
C PRO A 158 -1.87 14.65 38.87
N SER A 159 -1.77 15.60 39.80
CA SER A 159 -0.67 15.75 40.75
C SER A 159 -0.54 14.51 41.64
N LEU A 160 0.57 13.77 41.54
CA LEU A 160 1.04 12.86 42.59
C LEU A 160 2.55 12.65 42.45
N ALA A 161 3.34 13.53 43.06
CA ALA A 161 4.60 13.19 43.74
C ALA A 161 5.23 14.45 44.36
N LEU A 162 5.14 14.57 45.69
CA LEU A 162 6.15 15.28 46.47
C LEU A 162 6.67 14.34 47.55
N VAL A 163 7.95 14.00 47.39
CA VAL A 163 8.80 13.26 48.31
C VAL A 163 9.02 14.07 49.59
N LYS A 164 8.89 13.44 50.76
CA LYS A 164 9.72 13.76 51.94
C LYS A 164 9.80 12.58 52.91
N LEU A 165 10.91 11.86 52.82
CA LEU A 165 11.47 11.08 53.92
C LEU A 165 12.07 12.07 54.93
N SER A 166 11.65 12.05 56.19
CA SER A 166 12.40 12.50 57.38
C SER A 166 11.52 12.36 58.64
N LEU A 167 11.69 11.25 59.35
CA LEU A 167 11.82 11.15 60.82
C LEU A 167 12.26 9.72 61.15
#